data_AF-A0A6J2X7W5-F1
#
_entry.id   AF-A0A6J2X7W5-F1
#
_cell.length_a   1.000
_cell.length_b   1.000
_cell.length_c   1.000
_cell.angle_alpha   90.00
_cell.angle_beta   90.00
_cell.angle_gamma   90.00
#
_symmetry.space_group_name_H-M   'P 1'
#
loop_
_entity.id
_entity.type
_entity.pdbx_description
1 polymer ?
#
loop_
_entity_poly.entity_id
_entity_poly.type
_entity_poly.pdbx_seq_one_letter_code
_entity_poly.pdbx_strand_id
1 'polypeptide(L)'
;MRKIITETDEDRILEITNIYLLKLQEANEPEFVNYLTRYYLQDEERIQMWAHCYRTNSGINTNMAIESLNNMLKTNQLRRKTHITIEKLLHTIEDLVDIKMWKRVLTLRGQMLIITKTGSSLRPLKKQ
;
A
#
# COMPACT_ATOMS: atom_id res chain seq x y z
N MET A 1 -8.07 6.83 14.36
CA MET A 1 -7.83 6.19 13.05
C MET A 1 -7.57 4.69 13.08
N ARG A 2 -6.46 4.17 13.65
CA ARG A 2 -6.14 2.71 13.53
C ARG A 2 -7.30 1.80 13.95
N LYS A 3 -7.97 2.11 15.07
CA LYS A 3 -9.14 1.35 15.55
C LYS A 3 -10.30 1.33 14.57
N ILE A 4 -10.59 2.46 13.90
CA ILE A 4 -11.66 2.55 12.88
C ILE A 4 -11.31 1.72 11.64
N ILE A 5 -10.05 1.78 11.22
CA ILE A 5 -9.57 1.09 10.00
C ILE A 5 -9.54 -0.43 10.18
N THR A 6 -9.34 -0.95 11.40
CA THR A 6 -9.24 -2.39 11.66
C THR A 6 -10.50 -3.01 12.23
N GLU A 7 -11.57 -2.22 12.43
CA GLU A 7 -12.82 -2.72 12.98
C GLU A 7 -13.50 -3.69 11.99
N THR A 8 -13.99 -4.80 12.52
CA THR A 8 -14.61 -5.88 11.74
C THR A 8 -16.13 -5.88 11.89
N ASP A 9 -16.65 -5.20 12.91
CA ASP A 9 -18.07 -5.07 13.19
C ASP A 9 -18.65 -3.80 12.53
N GLU A 10 -19.64 -3.99 11.66
CA GLU A 10 -20.29 -2.94 10.87
C GLU A 10 -21.02 -1.92 11.76
N ASP A 11 -21.74 -2.39 12.78
CA ASP A 11 -22.53 -1.55 13.68
C ASP A 11 -21.62 -0.68 14.57
N ARG A 12 -20.44 -1.21 14.92
CA ARG A 12 -19.45 -0.49 15.76
C ARG A 12 -18.63 0.56 15.04
N ILE A 13 -18.51 0.49 13.71
CA ILE A 13 -17.69 1.47 12.97
C ILE A 13 -18.23 2.88 13.15
N LEU A 14 -19.55 3.06 13.10
CA LEU A 14 -20.17 4.37 13.22
C LEU A 14 -19.94 4.97 14.62
N GLU A 15 -20.10 4.14 15.65
CA GLU A 15 -19.88 4.52 17.05
C GLU A 15 -18.43 4.96 17.30
N ILE A 16 -17.45 4.15 16.89
CA ILE A 16 -16.02 4.46 17.06
C ILE A 16 -15.63 5.71 16.26
N THR A 17 -16.23 5.89 15.08
CA THR A 17 -15.99 7.08 14.24
C THR A 17 -16.51 8.35 14.90
N ASN A 18 -17.72 8.33 15.44
CA ASN A 18 -18.30 9.46 16.17
C ASN A 18 -17.48 9.83 17.41
N ILE A 19 -17.06 8.83 18.19
CA ILE A 19 -16.16 9.04 19.33
C ILE A 19 -14.84 9.69 18.89
N TYR A 20 -14.31 9.29 17.74
CA TYR A 20 -13.07 9.85 17.22
C TYR A 20 -13.24 11.29 16.71
N LEU A 21 -14.36 11.60 16.06
CA LEU A 21 -14.69 12.97 15.64
C LEU A 21 -14.83 13.91 16.83
N LEU A 22 -15.52 13.48 17.90
CA LEU A 22 -15.64 14.25 19.14
C LEU A 22 -14.26 14.56 19.74
N LYS A 23 -13.37 13.57 19.81
CA LYS A 23 -12.00 13.79 20.30
C LYS A 23 -11.19 14.77 19.45
N LEU A 24 -11.41 14.80 18.13
CA LEU A 24 -10.76 15.75 17.24
C LEU A 24 -11.32 17.17 17.40
N GLN A 25 -12.61 17.30 17.68
CA GLN A 25 -13.24 18.58 18.02
C GLN A 25 -12.72 19.10 19.36
N GLU A 26 -12.60 18.25 20.38
CA GLU A 26 -11.98 18.58 21.67
C GLU A 26 -10.51 18.98 21.52
N ALA A 27 -9.78 18.37 20.59
CA ALA A 27 -8.40 18.71 20.26
C ALA A 27 -8.25 19.98 19.41
N ASN A 28 -9.36 20.63 19.04
CA ASN A 28 -9.41 21.82 18.19
C ASN A 28 -8.73 21.64 16.81
N GLU A 29 -9.04 20.52 16.14
CA GLU A 29 -8.56 20.16 14.79
C GLU A 29 -9.66 20.29 13.71
N PRO A 30 -10.31 21.46 13.53
CA PRO A 30 -11.52 21.60 12.71
C PRO A 30 -11.26 21.32 11.22
N GLU A 31 -10.05 21.62 10.73
CA GLU A 31 -9.65 21.41 9.34
C GLU A 31 -9.57 19.92 9.01
N PHE A 32 -8.98 19.13 9.91
CA PHE A 32 -8.89 17.69 9.75
C PHE A 32 -10.25 17.01 9.90
N VAL A 33 -11.10 17.48 10.83
CA VAL A 33 -12.50 17.01 10.95
C VAL A 33 -13.25 17.25 9.64
N ASN A 34 -13.16 18.45 9.06
CA ASN A 34 -13.82 18.76 7.80
C ASN A 34 -13.30 17.89 6.65
N TYR A 35 -11.98 17.69 6.57
CA TYR A 35 -11.37 16.80 5.59
C TYR A 35 -11.89 15.36 5.72
N LEU A 36 -11.90 14.82 6.95
CA LEU A 36 -12.31 13.45 7.21
C LEU A 36 -13.79 13.26 6.86
N THR A 37 -14.66 14.16 7.29
CA THR A 37 -16.09 14.11 6.98
C THR A 37 -16.34 14.22 5.48
N ARG A 38 -15.65 15.12 4.79
CA ARG A 38 -15.88 15.37 3.36
C ARG A 38 -15.39 14.25 2.44
N TYR A 39 -14.29 13.57 2.78
CA TYR A 39 -13.65 12.61 1.84
C TYR A 39 -13.75 11.15 2.25
N TYR A 40 -13.99 10.87 3.54
CA TYR A 40 -14.03 9.50 4.08
C TYR A 40 -15.38 9.12 4.66
N LEU A 41 -16.17 10.08 5.17
CA LEU A 41 -17.45 9.85 5.85
C LEU A 41 -18.63 10.56 5.17
N GLN A 42 -18.49 10.91 3.89
CA GLN A 42 -19.49 11.68 3.15
C GLN A 42 -20.83 10.93 3.06
N ASP A 43 -20.76 9.63 2.81
CA ASP A 43 -21.89 8.73 2.63
C ASP A 43 -21.49 7.30 3.00
N GLU A 44 -22.49 6.42 3.10
CA GLU A 44 -22.30 5.02 3.49
C GLU A 44 -21.50 4.24 2.45
N GLU A 45 -21.75 4.48 1.15
CA GLU A 45 -21.02 3.84 0.04
C GLU A 45 -19.51 4.12 0.16
N ARG A 46 -19.14 5.36 0.45
CA ARG A 46 -17.75 5.76 0.65
C ARG A 46 -17.11 5.04 1.83
N ILE A 47 -17.83 4.88 2.94
CA ILE A 47 -17.35 4.15 4.11
C ILE A 47 -17.08 2.69 3.74
N GLN A 48 -18.02 2.05 3.04
CA GLN A 48 -17.90 0.65 2.60
C GLN A 48 -16.67 0.42 1.68
N MET A 49 -16.22 1.41 0.91
CA MET A 49 -15.03 1.28 0.05
C MET A 49 -13.71 1.07 0.81
N TRP A 50 -13.55 1.66 2.00
CA TRP A 50 -12.27 1.66 2.73
C TRP A 50 -12.34 0.94 4.07
N ALA A 51 -13.50 0.89 4.73
CA ALA A 51 -13.68 0.22 6.00
C ALA A 51 -13.45 -1.29 5.89
N HIS A 52 -12.81 -1.87 6.90
CA HIS A 52 -12.37 -3.26 6.84
C HIS A 52 -13.52 -4.26 6.98
N CYS A 53 -14.55 -3.96 7.77
CA CYS A 53 -15.74 -4.81 7.93
C CYS A 53 -16.43 -5.15 6.60
N TYR A 54 -16.53 -4.18 5.68
CA TYR A 54 -17.15 -4.35 4.36
C TYR A 54 -16.22 -4.98 3.31
N ARG A 55 -14.93 -5.18 3.63
CA ARG A 55 -13.90 -5.68 2.70
C ARG A 55 -13.64 -7.18 2.86
N THR A 56 -14.70 -7.96 3.04
CA THR A 56 -14.67 -9.40 3.37
C THR A 56 -13.87 -10.27 2.39
N ASN A 57 -13.72 -9.84 1.12
CA ASN A 57 -12.97 -10.55 0.07
C ASN A 57 -11.73 -9.80 -0.46
N SER A 58 -11.38 -8.63 0.10
CA SER A 58 -10.23 -7.84 -0.34
C SER A 58 -8.97 -8.35 0.36
N GLY A 59 -8.48 -9.54 -0.03
CA GLY A 59 -7.26 -10.14 0.55
C GLY A 59 -5.99 -9.28 0.44
N ILE A 60 -6.06 -8.15 -0.25
CA ILE A 60 -4.97 -7.17 -0.38
C ILE A 60 -5.52 -5.77 -0.08
N ASN A 61 -4.94 -5.10 0.92
CA ASN A 61 -5.13 -3.68 1.11
C ASN A 61 -4.31 -2.94 0.02
N THR A 62 -4.97 -2.66 -1.11
CA THR A 62 -4.34 -2.05 -2.29
C THR A 62 -3.66 -0.72 -1.96
N ASN A 63 -4.21 0.08 -1.03
CA ASN A 63 -3.58 1.32 -0.60
C ASN A 63 -2.23 1.05 0.07
N MET A 64 -2.15 0.08 0.97
CA MET A 64 -0.88 -0.31 1.62
C MET A 64 0.11 -0.89 0.61
N ALA A 65 -0.37 -1.64 -0.40
CA ALA A 65 0.49 -2.15 -1.46
C ALA A 65 1.06 -1.03 -2.34
N ILE A 66 0.23 -0.04 -2.69
CA ILE A 66 0.63 1.14 -3.47
C ILE A 66 1.58 2.02 -2.66
N GLU A 67 1.31 2.26 -1.37
CA GLU A 67 2.20 3.01 -0.48
C GLU A 67 3.56 2.31 -0.32
N SER A 68 3.56 0.99 -0.17
CA SER A 68 4.79 0.19 -0.13
C SER A 68 5.58 0.30 -1.42
N LEU A 69 4.91 0.22 -2.58
CA LEU A 69 5.53 0.43 -3.89
C LEU A 69 6.10 1.84 -4.03
N ASN A 70 5.33 2.87 -3.66
CA ASN A 70 5.76 4.27 -3.70
C ASN A 70 6.99 4.50 -2.81
N ASN A 71 7.00 3.92 -1.61
CA ASN A 71 8.15 4.01 -0.71
C ASN A 71 9.38 3.30 -1.32
N MET A 72 9.21 2.10 -1.87
CA MET A 72 10.28 1.36 -2.55
C MET A 72 10.87 2.15 -3.73
N LEU A 73 10.01 2.74 -4.57
CA LEU A 73 10.42 3.58 -5.70
C LEU A 73 11.24 4.77 -5.20
N LYS A 74 10.69 5.54 -4.25
CA LYS A 74 11.36 6.72 -3.67
C LYS A 74 12.70 6.37 -3.04
N THR A 75 12.79 5.28 -2.28
CA THR A 75 13.97 4.95 -1.48
C THR A 75 15.03 4.18 -2.28
N ASN A 76 14.66 3.07 -2.88
CA ASN A 76 15.62 2.13 -3.46
C ASN A 76 16.02 2.52 -4.89
N GLN A 77 15.07 2.98 -5.69
CA GLN A 77 15.29 3.22 -7.11
C GLN A 77 15.67 4.67 -7.40
N LEU A 78 14.92 5.60 -6.81
CA LEU A 78 15.08 7.03 -7.06
C LEU A 78 16.02 7.71 -6.06
N ARG A 79 16.39 7.03 -4.96
CA ARG A 79 17.27 7.54 -3.90
C ARG A 79 16.85 8.93 -3.39
N ARG A 80 15.54 9.14 -3.25
CA ARG A 80 14.88 10.40 -2.87
C ARG A 80 15.17 11.59 -3.78
N LYS A 81 15.64 11.37 -5.01
CA LYS A 81 15.74 12.44 -6.01
C LYS A 81 14.32 12.91 -6.38
N THR A 82 14.12 14.22 -6.35
CA THR A 82 12.82 14.87 -6.62
C THR A 82 12.67 15.29 -8.08
N HIS A 83 13.77 15.48 -8.80
CA HIS A 83 13.79 15.91 -10.20
C HIS A 83 14.06 14.72 -11.14
N ILE A 84 13.04 13.90 -11.34
CA ILE A 84 13.10 12.77 -12.28
C ILE A 84 12.05 13.00 -13.36
N THR A 85 12.47 12.96 -14.62
CA THR A 85 11.56 13.05 -15.76
C THR A 85 10.67 11.80 -15.83
N ILE A 86 9.46 11.97 -16.35
CA ILE A 86 8.45 10.91 -16.41
C ILE A 86 8.98 9.68 -17.16
N GLU A 87 9.74 9.88 -18.24
CA GLU A 87 10.33 8.81 -19.05
C GLU A 87 11.30 7.96 -18.23
N LYS A 88 12.10 8.59 -17.38
CA LYS A 88 13.03 7.89 -16.50
C LYS A 88 12.30 7.11 -15.41
N LEU A 89 11.19 7.65 -14.90
CA LEU A 89 10.34 6.93 -13.96
C LEU A 89 9.69 5.71 -14.61
N LEU A 90 9.13 5.86 -15.82
CA LEU A 90 8.52 4.77 -16.57
C LEU A 90 9.53 3.64 -16.82
N HIS A 91 10.72 3.98 -17.31
CA HIS A 91 11.77 2.99 -17.56
C HIS A 91 12.19 2.25 -16.27
N THR A 92 12.26 2.98 -15.15
CA THR A 92 12.55 2.37 -13.84
C THR A 92 11.46 1.38 -13.42
N ILE A 93 10.19 1.67 -13.72
CA ILE A 93 9.07 0.77 -13.42
C ILE A 93 9.11 -0.47 -14.32
N GLU A 94 9.41 -0.31 -15.61
CA GLU A 94 9.59 -1.44 -16.54
C GLU A 94 10.69 -2.39 -16.07
N ASP A 95 11.88 -1.88 -15.75
CA ASP A 95 13.00 -2.68 -15.21
C ASP A 95 12.61 -3.47 -13.95
N LEU A 96 11.85 -2.84 -13.05
CA LEU A 96 11.36 -3.49 -11.83
C LEU A 96 10.40 -4.64 -12.13
N VAL A 97 9.47 -4.41 -13.06
CA VAL A 97 8.50 -5.43 -13.49
C VAL A 97 9.25 -6.60 -14.11
N ASP A 98 10.20 -6.35 -15.00
CA ASP A 98 10.99 -7.39 -15.64
C ASP A 98 11.78 -8.22 -14.63
N ILE A 99 12.48 -7.58 -13.68
CA ILE A 99 13.20 -8.28 -12.62
C ILE A 99 12.25 -9.16 -11.78
N LYS A 100 11.06 -8.64 -11.44
CA LYS A 100 10.07 -9.37 -10.62
C LYS A 100 9.46 -10.53 -11.38
N MET A 101 9.11 -10.33 -12.65
CA MET A 101 8.56 -11.38 -13.52
C MET A 101 9.60 -12.47 -13.76
N TRP A 102 10.86 -12.10 -14.02
CA TRP A 102 11.94 -13.07 -14.19
C TRP A 102 12.18 -13.88 -12.92
N LYS A 103 12.18 -13.24 -11.74
CA LYS A 103 12.24 -13.93 -10.45
C LYS A 103 11.11 -14.94 -10.28
N ARG A 104 9.87 -14.57 -10.63
CA ARG A 104 8.71 -15.49 -10.57
C ARG A 104 8.90 -16.69 -11.49
N VAL A 105 9.30 -16.46 -12.74
CA VAL A 105 9.57 -17.53 -13.72
C VAL A 105 10.63 -18.49 -13.21
N LEU A 106 11.70 -17.97 -12.60
CA LEU A 106 12.77 -18.79 -12.05
C LEU A 106 12.31 -19.59 -10.83
N THR A 107 11.56 -18.97 -9.91
CA THR A 107 10.98 -19.68 -8.76
C THR A 107 10.08 -20.83 -9.21
N LEU A 108 9.23 -20.61 -10.23
CA LEU A 108 8.40 -21.67 -10.82
C LEU A 108 9.22 -22.81 -11.44
N ARG A 109 10.41 -22.51 -11.94
CA ARG A 109 11.36 -23.48 -12.49
C ARG A 109 12.25 -24.14 -11.43
N GLY A 110 12.06 -23.85 -10.15
CA GLY A 110 12.93 -24.35 -9.08
C GLY A 110 14.34 -23.75 -9.11
N GLN A 111 14.50 -22.55 -9.66
CA GLN A 111 15.77 -21.83 -9.78
C GLN A 111 15.70 -20.49 -9.04
N MET A 112 16.83 -20.06 -8.48
CA MET A 112 16.98 -18.79 -7.78
C MET A 112 17.96 -17.89 -8.52
N LEU A 113 17.50 -16.69 -8.86
CA LEU A 113 18.34 -15.63 -9.42
C LEU A 113 19.08 -14.90 -8.30
N ILE A 114 20.40 -14.87 -8.39
CA ILE A 114 21.24 -14.04 -7.53
C ILE A 114 21.82 -12.93 -8.40
N ILE A 115 21.46 -11.68 -8.06
CA ILE A 115 22.00 -10.48 -8.68
C ILE A 115 23.05 -9.93 -7.71
N THR A 116 24.33 -9.96 -8.08
CA THR A 116 25.42 -9.32 -7.34
C THR A 116 25.89 -8.07 -8.08
N LYS A 117 26.69 -7.23 -7.42
CA LYS A 117 27.28 -6.02 -8.01
C LYS A 117 28.15 -6.29 -9.25
N THR A 118 28.55 -7.54 -9.49
CA THR A 118 29.47 -7.95 -10.56
C THR A 118 28.82 -8.83 -11.64
N GLY A 119 27.54 -9.17 -11.52
CA GLY A 119 26.82 -9.97 -12.52
C GLY A 119 25.62 -10.74 -11.96
N SER A 120 24.90 -11.44 -12.83
CA SER A 120 23.75 -12.30 -12.50
C SER A 120 24.13 -13.79 -12.63
N SER A 121 23.71 -14.62 -11.66
CA SER A 121 23.98 -16.06 -11.65
C SER A 121 22.73 -16.84 -11.21
N LEU A 122 22.52 -18.02 -11.81
CA LEU A 122 21.40 -18.92 -11.54
C LEU A 122 21.86 -20.08 -10.65
N ARG A 123 21.10 -20.38 -9.59
CA ARG A 123 21.32 -21.57 -8.76
C ARG A 123 20.03 -22.38 -8.59
N PRO A 124 20.07 -23.72 -8.53
CA PRO A 124 18.89 -24.51 -8.18
C PRO A 124 18.45 -24.22 -6.74
N LEU A 125 17.14 -24.13 -6.53
CA LEU A 125 16.54 -24.05 -5.19
C LEU A 125 16.75 -25.41 -4.51
N LYS A 126 17.47 -25.43 -3.38
CA LYS A 126 17.61 -26.65 -2.57
C LYS A 126 16.21 -27.04 -2.08
N LYS A 127 15.76 -28.24 -2.43
CA LYS A 127 14.58 -28.86 -1.82
C LYS A 127 14.87 -29.05 -0.33
N GLN A 128 14.01 -28.52 0.54
CA GLN A 128 13.97 -28.86 1.97
C GLN A 128 13.51 -30.31 2.13
#